data_AF-A0A136IUC3-F1
#
_entry.id   AF-A0A136IUC3-F1
#
_cell.length_a   1.000
_cell.length_b   1.000
_cell.length_c   1.000
_cell.angle_alpha   90.00
_cell.angle_beta   90.00
_cell.angle_gamma   90.00
#
_symmetry.space_group_name_H-M   'P 1'
#
loop_
_entity.id
_entity.type
_entity.pdbx_description
1 polymer ?
#
loop_
_entity_poly.entity_id
_entity_poly.type
_entity_poly.pdbx_seq_one_letter_code
_entity_poly.pdbx_strand_id
1 'polypeptide(L)'
;MSTFDGIIREFPGVRIDFFRGLVDQPALVCFLSHVHSDHLAGLDALRSSFVYCSAATREILLRLERYPCRINYAQGILEAREQTYRQQAKLLKPLPLDTPVQIELGPHEHIQATLIDANHCVGAVMFLIENEHNAILYTGDVRAEPWWINSISRNPCLVEYTTGLRTLDRIYLDTSVLDNIHLQSKAEGLRELLAQVARYPSDTLFCMQAWTYGYEEVWTALSKALKSRIHVDKYKMRIYKSLVSKEKSGKFAIQTNLSKEAPSLVGFTCGNRQLPGCLTLDEDVRIHSCEKGTPCATMQHNPVVWIKPIVAHLTDGRDLLEIGVGGGAGDLMKEAELQSLSEDDVAYLLELATEELNIPKELREDLGLVLQKSAGSLRNLAVNMDISSFTDDLHTTMKDALHAMVSKLKDTHEPLVSGSQITTASTDEFDALAEVEHPPRLAELPNQIRFPYARHSSLPELRLLVEAFKPRDVWPCTVDKREWLLRGITMRGLFGDLCADHQSNFEHDQLMASLFDLQCDEDERHLRDDDSVQVPHGHQRHTRHWMKRCHKSLVILLDEVVRGSYQGQVGRESATHRDVQTLMRHVTIIWVYQRLP
;
A
#
# COMPACT_ATOMS: atom_id res chain seq x y z
N MET A 1 3.68 -0.76 2.93
CA MET A 1 4.67 0.19 3.47
C MET A 1 5.75 0.33 2.44
N SER A 2 6.02 1.55 2.01
CA SER A 2 7.16 1.84 1.13
C SER A 2 8.47 1.33 1.76
N THR A 3 9.40 0.86 0.93
CA THR A 3 10.74 0.42 1.34
C THR A 3 11.82 1.28 0.72
N PHE A 4 11.42 2.33 0.02
CA PHE A 4 12.32 3.28 -0.61
C PHE A 4 13.12 4.06 0.46
N ASP A 5 14.41 4.24 0.20
CA ASP A 5 15.35 4.97 1.07
C ASP A 5 15.25 6.49 0.89
N GLY A 6 14.38 6.94 -0.03
CA GLY A 6 14.15 8.34 -0.36
C GLY A 6 15.20 8.96 -1.27
N ILE A 7 16.26 8.23 -1.65
CA ILE A 7 17.36 8.79 -2.45
C ILE A 7 17.01 8.75 -3.94
N ILE A 8 16.95 9.93 -4.56
CA ILE A 8 16.89 10.06 -6.01
C ILE A 8 18.32 10.03 -6.55
N ARG A 9 18.65 9.04 -7.37
CA ARG A 9 20.02 8.73 -7.79
C ARG A 9 20.57 9.77 -8.75
N GLU A 10 19.70 10.28 -9.60
CA GLU A 10 19.96 11.33 -10.57
C GLU A 10 20.12 12.70 -9.89
N PHE A 11 19.65 12.83 -8.65
CA PHE A 11 19.68 14.06 -7.86
C PHE A 11 20.07 13.76 -6.39
N PRO A 12 21.35 13.47 -6.09
CA PRO A 12 21.79 12.98 -4.77
C PRO A 12 21.45 13.89 -3.59
N GLY A 13 21.23 15.19 -3.81
CA GLY A 13 20.78 16.15 -2.79
C GLY A 13 19.27 16.15 -2.52
N VAL A 14 18.47 15.41 -3.29
CA VAL A 14 17.01 15.33 -3.19
C VAL A 14 16.60 14.11 -2.37
N ARG A 15 15.70 14.31 -1.41
CA ARG A 15 15.02 13.23 -0.69
C ARG A 15 13.51 13.28 -0.89
N ILE A 16 12.86 12.13 -0.99
CA ILE A 16 11.40 12.05 -1.09
C ILE A 16 10.87 11.01 -0.09
N ASP A 17 9.88 11.38 0.71
CA ASP A 17 9.13 10.49 1.65
C ASP A 17 9.97 9.74 2.69
N PHE A 18 11.24 10.12 2.85
CA PHE A 18 12.15 9.60 3.86
C PHE A 18 13.02 10.73 4.39
N PHE A 19 12.90 11.02 5.69
CA PHE A 19 13.47 12.22 6.32
C PHE A 19 14.47 11.91 7.44
N ARG A 20 14.80 10.63 7.63
CA ARG A 20 15.85 10.26 8.58
C ARG A 20 17.22 10.64 8.02
N GLY A 21 18.10 11.12 8.89
CA GLY A 21 19.46 11.48 8.49
C GLY A 21 20.24 10.25 8.03
N LEU A 22 20.79 10.31 6.82
CA LEU A 22 21.78 9.35 6.32
C LEU A 22 23.15 10.02 6.46
N VAL A 23 24.04 9.43 7.26
CA VAL A 23 25.30 10.04 7.73
C VAL A 23 26.16 10.54 6.57
N ASP A 24 26.17 9.82 5.44
CA ASP A 24 27.07 10.10 4.32
C ASP A 24 26.41 10.86 3.16
N GLN A 25 25.10 11.15 3.21
CA GLN A 25 24.40 11.82 2.12
C GLN A 25 23.30 12.78 2.64
N PRO A 26 23.67 14.00 3.08
CA PRO A 26 22.72 14.96 3.61
C PRO A 26 21.73 15.45 2.52
N ALA A 27 20.48 15.62 2.92
CA ALA A 27 19.43 16.16 2.05
C ALA A 27 19.57 17.68 1.93
N LEU A 28 19.76 18.19 0.71
CA LEU A 28 19.69 19.62 0.40
C LEU A 28 18.23 20.09 0.36
N VAL A 29 17.37 19.24 -0.21
CA VAL A 29 15.93 19.46 -0.30
C VAL A 29 15.19 18.15 -0.07
N CYS A 30 14.00 18.25 0.53
CA CYS A 30 13.10 17.12 0.68
C CYS A 30 11.76 17.39 -0.02
N PHE A 31 11.06 16.30 -0.37
CA PHE A 31 9.69 16.31 -0.89
C PHE A 31 8.83 15.34 -0.08
N LEU A 32 7.54 15.67 0.03
CA LEU A 32 6.53 14.81 0.66
C LEU A 32 5.34 14.62 -0.28
N SER A 33 5.16 13.40 -0.79
CA SER A 33 4.11 13.05 -1.74
C SER A 33 2.72 13.16 -1.11
N HIS A 34 2.54 12.60 0.09
CA HIS A 34 1.26 12.59 0.81
C HIS A 34 1.46 12.33 2.31
N VAL A 35 0.37 12.23 3.08
CA VAL A 35 0.38 12.26 4.55
C VAL A 35 0.30 10.89 5.24
N HIS A 36 0.34 9.78 4.50
CA HIS A 36 0.28 8.46 5.14
C HIS A 36 1.52 8.21 5.99
N SER A 37 1.32 7.59 7.14
CA SER A 37 2.31 7.45 8.21
C SER A 37 3.66 6.87 7.76
N ASP A 38 3.66 5.93 6.84
CA ASP A 38 4.88 5.27 6.38
C ASP A 38 5.74 6.19 5.49
N HIS A 39 5.17 7.21 4.85
CA HIS A 39 5.88 8.24 4.09
C HIS A 39 6.40 9.39 4.97
N LEU A 40 6.17 9.36 6.30
CA LEU A 40 6.57 10.44 7.22
C LEU A 40 7.80 10.10 8.08
N ALA A 41 8.51 9.03 7.75
CA ALA A 41 9.62 8.50 8.55
C ALA A 41 10.72 9.56 8.79
N GLY A 42 10.88 10.00 10.05
CA GLY A 42 11.89 10.98 10.47
C GLY A 42 11.49 12.46 10.33
N LEU A 43 10.29 12.76 9.83
CA LEU A 43 9.87 14.14 9.55
C LEU A 43 9.72 15.00 10.83
N ASP A 44 9.36 14.36 11.95
CA ASP A 44 9.25 14.98 13.27
C ASP A 44 10.61 15.47 13.80
N ALA A 45 11.69 14.78 13.45
CA ALA A 45 13.06 15.12 13.81
C ALA A 45 13.76 16.07 12.83
N LEU A 46 13.20 16.30 11.63
CA LEU A 46 13.80 17.19 10.62
C LEU A 46 13.90 18.64 11.13
N ARG A 47 15.04 19.32 10.85
CA ARG A 47 15.33 20.67 11.37
C ARG A 47 15.70 21.71 10.31
N SER A 48 16.38 21.33 9.23
CA SER A 48 17.04 22.29 8.33
C SER A 48 16.50 22.29 6.90
N SER A 49 16.30 21.11 6.31
CA SER A 49 15.92 21.01 4.88
C SER A 49 14.46 21.41 4.67
N PHE A 50 14.20 22.19 3.62
CA PHE A 50 12.83 22.48 3.21
C PHE A 50 12.16 21.23 2.66
N VAL A 51 10.85 21.13 2.90
CA VAL A 51 10.03 20.01 2.44
C VAL A 51 8.97 20.54 1.49
N TYR A 52 9.09 20.24 0.21
CA TYR A 52 8.13 20.61 -0.82
C TYR A 52 7.00 19.59 -0.90
N CYS A 53 5.76 20.05 -0.95
CA CYS A 53 4.57 19.19 -0.99
C CYS A 53 3.38 19.92 -1.59
N SER A 54 2.25 19.26 -1.76
CA SER A 54 1.01 19.95 -2.15
C SER A 54 0.48 20.84 -1.02
N ALA A 55 -0.31 21.85 -1.37
CA ALA A 55 -0.94 22.74 -0.38
C ALA A 55 -1.87 21.97 0.59
N ALA A 56 -2.59 20.98 0.08
CA ALA A 56 -3.43 20.09 0.89
C ALA A 56 -2.60 19.24 1.85
N THR A 57 -1.54 18.57 1.38
CA THR A 57 -0.62 17.78 2.21
C THR A 57 -0.08 18.61 3.37
N ARG A 58 0.38 19.84 3.12
CA ARG A 58 0.84 20.75 4.17
C ARG A 58 -0.23 21.02 5.23
N GLU A 59 -1.45 21.38 4.83
CA GLU A 59 -2.50 21.77 5.78
C GLU A 59 -3.07 20.58 6.57
N ILE A 60 -3.09 19.38 6.00
CA ILE A 60 -3.43 18.14 6.70
C ILE A 60 -2.33 17.80 7.70
N LEU A 61 -1.07 17.74 7.25
CA LEU A 61 0.10 17.39 8.06
C LEU A 61 0.20 18.23 9.34
N LEU A 62 0.04 19.55 9.22
CA LEU A 62 0.11 20.47 10.36
C LEU A 62 -1.01 20.30 11.40
N ARG A 63 -2.05 19.52 11.08
CA ARG A 63 -3.19 19.23 11.96
C ARG A 63 -3.28 17.77 12.36
N LEU A 64 -2.38 16.92 11.87
CA LEU A 64 -2.27 15.55 12.33
C LEU A 64 -1.94 15.53 13.81
N GLU A 65 -2.67 14.70 14.52
CA GLU A 65 -2.51 14.41 15.94
C GLU A 65 -2.40 12.89 16.03
N ARG A 66 -1.51 12.35 16.86
CA ARG A 66 -1.46 10.88 17.04
C ARG A 66 -2.73 10.39 17.71
N TYR A 67 -3.20 9.19 17.36
CA TYR A 67 -4.44 8.62 17.91
C TYR A 67 -4.56 8.73 19.45
N PRO A 68 -3.56 8.35 20.26
CA PRO A 68 -3.66 8.46 21.72
C PRO A 68 -3.93 9.90 22.16
N CYS A 69 -3.23 10.86 21.56
CA CYS A 69 -3.41 12.28 21.86
C CYS A 69 -4.81 12.78 21.46
N ARG A 70 -5.33 12.32 20.31
CA ARG A 70 -6.69 12.66 19.83
C ARG A 70 -7.77 12.16 20.77
N ILE A 71 -7.71 10.88 21.13
CA ILE A 71 -8.69 10.23 21.99
C ILE A 71 -8.62 10.79 23.41
N ASN A 72 -7.42 10.89 23.99
CA ASN A 72 -7.24 11.43 25.34
C ASN A 72 -7.73 12.89 25.40
N TYR A 73 -7.49 13.69 24.37
CA TYR A 73 -8.04 15.05 24.30
C TYR A 73 -9.57 15.04 24.19
N ALA A 74 -10.15 14.18 23.34
CA ALA A 74 -11.60 14.10 23.16
C ALA A 74 -12.33 13.60 24.43
N GLN A 75 -11.67 12.75 25.22
CA GLN A 75 -12.15 12.28 26.53
C GLN A 75 -11.88 13.26 27.67
N GLY A 76 -11.18 14.38 27.43
CA GLY A 76 -10.83 15.39 28.44
C GLY A 76 -9.67 15.00 29.36
N ILE A 77 -8.93 13.93 29.03
CA ILE A 77 -7.71 13.50 29.74
C ILE A 77 -6.56 14.46 29.44
N LEU A 78 -6.43 14.92 28.20
CA LEU A 78 -5.46 15.96 27.83
C LEU A 78 -6.11 17.34 27.85
N GLU A 79 -5.45 18.29 28.52
CA GLU A 79 -5.90 19.69 28.59
C GLU A 79 -5.76 20.41 27.24
N ALA A 80 -4.82 19.96 26.39
CA ALA A 80 -4.50 20.58 25.11
C ALA A 80 -4.31 19.54 24.00
N ARG A 81 -4.51 20.00 22.76
CA ARG A 81 -4.27 19.19 21.56
C ARG A 81 -2.78 19.11 21.24
N GLU A 82 -2.32 17.93 20.86
CA GLU A 82 -0.94 17.68 20.47
C GLU A 82 -0.82 17.38 18.98
N GLN A 83 -0.57 18.43 18.20
CA GLN A 83 -0.33 18.33 16.76
C GLN A 83 1.11 17.91 16.48
N THR A 84 1.30 16.72 15.92
CA THR A 84 2.60 16.04 15.79
C THR A 84 3.61 16.85 14.98
N TYR A 85 3.17 17.45 13.87
CA TYR A 85 4.05 18.13 12.93
C TYR A 85 3.91 19.65 12.94
N ARG A 86 3.32 20.23 13.99
CA ARG A 86 3.06 21.68 14.04
C ARG A 86 4.33 22.52 13.90
N GLN A 87 5.45 22.04 14.43
CA GLN A 87 6.73 22.76 14.43
C GLN A 87 7.35 22.82 13.03
N GLN A 88 6.98 21.89 12.14
CA GLN A 88 7.47 21.79 10.75
C GLN A 88 6.87 22.87 9.84
N ALA A 89 5.93 23.69 10.31
CA ALA A 89 5.24 24.71 9.50
C ALA A 89 6.18 25.67 8.74
N LYS A 90 7.38 25.93 9.27
CA LYS A 90 8.39 26.79 8.62
C LYS A 90 9.16 26.07 7.51
N LEU A 91 9.29 24.74 7.63
CA LEU A 91 10.01 23.89 6.68
C LEU A 91 9.15 23.49 5.47
N LEU A 92 7.83 23.35 5.67
CA LEU A 92 6.89 22.96 4.61
C LEU A 92 6.68 24.10 3.60
N LYS A 93 6.98 23.82 2.34
CA LYS A 93 6.82 24.74 1.20
C LYS A 93 5.80 24.16 0.21
N PRO A 94 4.55 24.66 0.20
CA PRO A 94 3.54 24.14 -0.71
C PRO A 94 3.84 24.59 -2.14
N LEU A 95 3.73 23.68 -3.11
CA LEU A 95 3.81 23.96 -4.54
C LEU A 95 2.43 23.79 -5.20
N PRO A 96 2.10 24.60 -6.22
CA PRO A 96 0.92 24.38 -7.06
C PRO A 96 1.06 23.11 -7.91
N LEU A 97 -0.07 22.50 -8.24
CA LEU A 97 -0.12 21.40 -9.22
C LEU A 97 0.13 21.92 -10.63
N ASP A 98 0.63 21.04 -11.50
CA ASP A 98 0.76 21.26 -12.94
C ASP A 98 1.49 22.57 -13.31
N THR A 99 2.43 22.96 -12.45
CA THR A 99 3.18 24.21 -12.57
C THR A 99 4.65 23.93 -12.30
N PRO A 100 5.54 24.10 -13.31
CA PRO A 100 6.96 23.92 -13.11
C PRO A 100 7.55 24.99 -12.19
N VAL A 101 8.29 24.57 -11.16
CA VAL A 101 8.93 25.47 -10.19
C VAL A 101 10.42 25.19 -10.11
N GLN A 102 11.23 26.23 -10.32
CA GLN A 102 12.68 26.17 -10.13
C GLN A 102 13.02 26.21 -8.64
N ILE A 103 13.83 25.26 -8.19
CA ILE A 103 14.30 25.10 -6.82
C ILE A 103 15.83 25.12 -6.85
N GLU A 104 16.42 26.04 -6.07
CA GLU A 104 17.86 26.13 -5.86
C GLU A 104 18.31 25.09 -4.83
N LEU A 105 19.26 24.24 -5.23
CA LEU A 105 19.92 23.26 -4.36
C LEU A 105 21.20 23.83 -3.74
N GLY A 106 21.88 24.70 -4.49
CA GLY A 106 23.12 25.37 -4.11
C GLY A 106 23.51 26.43 -5.14
N PRO A 107 24.66 27.09 -4.96
CA PRO A 107 25.13 28.11 -5.90
C PRO A 107 25.26 27.54 -7.31
N HIS A 108 24.47 28.06 -8.25
CA HIS A 108 24.40 27.60 -9.65
C HIS A 108 23.87 26.18 -9.86
N GLU A 109 23.28 25.56 -8.84
CA GLU A 109 22.66 24.23 -8.95
C GLU A 109 21.14 24.37 -8.75
N HIS A 110 20.39 24.06 -9.80
CA HIS A 110 18.94 24.16 -9.81
C HIS A 110 18.30 22.88 -10.33
N ILE A 111 17.12 22.57 -9.78
CA ILE A 111 16.21 21.58 -10.33
C ILE A 111 14.87 22.24 -10.61
N GLN A 112 14.14 21.73 -11.59
CA GLN A 112 12.73 22.02 -11.78
C GLN A 112 11.90 20.89 -11.17
N ALA A 113 10.90 21.24 -10.37
CA ALA A 113 9.93 20.30 -9.83
C ALA A 113 8.51 20.67 -10.27
N THR A 114 7.74 19.67 -10.70
CA THR A 114 6.32 19.80 -11.03
C THR A 114 5.52 18.74 -10.27
N LEU A 115 4.47 19.17 -9.57
CA LEU A 115 3.56 18.26 -8.85
C LEU A 115 2.40 17.84 -9.75
N ILE A 116 2.12 16.55 -9.81
CA ILE A 116 1.02 15.96 -10.60
C ILE A 116 0.10 15.18 -9.65
N ASP A 117 -1.22 15.30 -9.77
CA ASP A 117 -2.19 14.56 -8.93
C ASP A 117 -1.99 13.04 -9.05
N ALA A 118 -1.78 12.33 -7.94
CA ALA A 118 -1.48 10.88 -7.94
C ALA A 118 -2.72 9.97 -7.88
N ASN A 119 -3.93 10.54 -7.85
CA ASN A 119 -5.19 9.80 -7.71
C ASN A 119 -5.25 8.84 -6.50
N HIS A 120 -4.44 9.06 -5.47
CA HIS A 120 -4.35 8.15 -4.32
C HIS A 120 -5.20 8.62 -3.13
N CYS A 121 -4.85 9.76 -2.53
CA CYS A 121 -5.62 10.43 -1.48
C CYS A 121 -5.59 11.96 -1.62
N VAL A 122 -6.34 12.68 -0.80
CA VAL A 122 -6.40 14.15 -0.87
C VAL A 122 -5.01 14.76 -0.66
N GLY A 123 -4.54 15.47 -1.68
CA GLY A 123 -3.22 16.12 -1.68
C GLY A 123 -2.07 15.23 -2.14
N ALA A 124 -2.31 13.95 -2.45
CA ALA A 124 -1.28 13.05 -2.95
C ALA A 124 -0.80 13.47 -4.34
N VAL A 125 0.52 13.51 -4.52
CA VAL A 125 1.16 13.95 -5.76
C VAL A 125 2.32 13.06 -6.18
N MET A 126 2.50 12.94 -7.49
CA MET A 126 3.75 12.55 -8.12
C MET A 126 4.65 13.78 -8.27
N PHE A 127 5.96 13.57 -8.36
CA PHE A 127 6.96 14.60 -8.64
C PHE A 127 7.67 14.31 -9.96
N LEU A 128 7.51 15.19 -10.94
CA LEU A 128 8.46 15.30 -12.05
C LEU A 128 9.61 16.18 -11.58
N ILE A 129 10.83 15.65 -11.57
CA ILE A 129 12.05 16.39 -11.20
C ILE A 129 13.02 16.33 -12.37
N GLU A 130 13.49 17.49 -12.82
CA GLU A 130 14.32 17.59 -14.02
C GLU A 130 15.35 18.72 -13.95
N ASN A 131 16.43 18.56 -14.72
CA ASN A 131 17.36 19.63 -15.07
C ASN A 131 17.72 19.50 -16.56
N GLU A 132 18.82 20.14 -17.00
CA GLU A 132 19.26 20.09 -18.41
C GLU A 132 19.65 18.69 -18.90
N HIS A 133 19.99 17.76 -17.99
CA HIS A 133 20.57 16.46 -18.32
C HIS A 133 19.70 15.27 -17.91
N ASN A 134 19.01 15.39 -16.77
CA ASN A 134 18.28 14.31 -16.14
C ASN A 134 16.81 14.69 -15.95
N ALA A 135 15.92 13.70 -16.06
CA ALA A 135 14.50 13.83 -15.74
C ALA A 135 13.95 12.53 -15.14
N ILE A 136 13.32 12.63 -13.99
CA ILE A 136 12.71 11.49 -13.29
C ILE A 136 11.26 11.77 -12.94
N LEU A 137 10.47 10.70 -12.79
CA LEU A 137 9.13 10.75 -12.23
C LEU A 137 9.07 9.89 -10.98
N TYR A 138 8.80 10.49 -9.83
CA TYR A 138 8.49 9.78 -8.58
C TYR A 138 7.00 9.73 -8.37
N THR A 139 6.40 8.55 -8.28
CA THR A 139 4.94 8.42 -8.24
C THR A 139 4.33 8.68 -6.87
N GLY A 140 5.10 8.54 -5.78
CA GLY A 140 4.51 8.27 -4.47
C GLY A 140 3.63 7.03 -4.55
N ASP A 141 2.54 7.01 -3.78
CA ASP A 141 1.47 6.03 -3.95
C ASP A 141 0.50 6.50 -5.04
N VAL A 142 0.13 5.60 -5.97
CA VAL A 142 -0.62 6.00 -7.18
C VAL A 142 -1.74 5.02 -7.54
N ARG A 143 -2.87 5.56 -8.02
CA ARG A 143 -3.95 4.81 -8.67
C ARG A 143 -4.04 5.15 -10.16
N ALA A 144 -3.35 4.39 -10.99
CA ALA A 144 -3.16 4.59 -12.42
C ALA A 144 -4.30 3.98 -13.26
N GLU A 145 -5.54 4.40 -13.00
CA GLU A 145 -6.69 3.97 -13.82
C GLU A 145 -6.53 4.45 -15.28
N PRO A 146 -7.01 3.71 -16.29
CA PRO A 146 -6.83 4.08 -17.70
C PRO A 146 -7.28 5.50 -18.06
N TRP A 147 -8.38 5.98 -17.47
CA TRP A 147 -8.88 7.34 -17.69
C TRP A 147 -7.92 8.40 -17.14
N TRP A 148 -7.28 8.12 -16.00
CA TRP A 148 -6.34 9.02 -15.34
C TRP A 148 -5.01 9.04 -16.09
N ILE A 149 -4.52 7.88 -16.57
CA ILE A 149 -3.35 7.79 -17.46
C ILE A 149 -3.59 8.67 -18.71
N ASN A 150 -4.74 8.52 -19.36
CA ASN A 150 -5.09 9.36 -20.51
C ASN A 150 -5.16 10.86 -20.16
N SER A 151 -5.47 11.22 -18.90
CA SER A 151 -5.41 12.62 -18.45
C SER A 151 -3.98 13.12 -18.34
N ILE A 152 -3.09 12.37 -17.69
CA ILE A 152 -1.69 12.79 -17.50
C ILE A 152 -0.89 12.78 -18.81
N SER A 153 -1.19 11.88 -19.75
CA SER A 153 -0.57 11.88 -21.09
C SER A 153 -0.88 13.13 -21.91
N ARG A 154 -1.91 13.90 -21.52
CA ARG A 154 -2.28 15.17 -22.17
C ARG A 154 -1.88 16.39 -21.34
N ASN A 155 -1.23 16.19 -20.19
CA ASN A 155 -0.79 17.27 -19.34
C ASN A 155 0.34 18.06 -20.04
N PRO A 156 0.24 19.39 -20.19
CA PRO A 156 1.28 20.19 -20.83
C PRO A 156 2.68 20.05 -20.23
N CYS A 157 2.78 19.74 -18.93
CA CYS A 157 4.06 19.52 -18.24
C CYS A 157 4.65 18.12 -18.47
N LEU A 158 3.86 17.17 -18.97
CA LEU A 158 4.28 15.77 -19.18
C LEU A 158 4.27 15.35 -20.66
N VAL A 159 3.72 16.19 -21.54
CA VAL A 159 3.50 15.84 -22.96
C VAL A 159 4.81 15.54 -23.68
N GLU A 160 5.91 16.22 -23.34
CA GLU A 160 7.21 15.95 -23.96
C GLU A 160 7.75 14.55 -23.64
N TYR A 161 7.44 14.01 -22.46
CA TYR A 161 7.84 12.65 -22.06
C TYR A 161 6.89 11.60 -22.64
N THR A 162 5.58 11.86 -22.59
CA THR A 162 4.57 10.90 -23.06
C THR A 162 4.45 10.80 -24.58
N THR A 163 4.94 11.81 -25.30
CA THR A 163 5.05 11.78 -26.77
C THR A 163 6.43 11.33 -27.27
N GLY A 164 7.39 11.12 -26.37
CA GLY A 164 8.75 10.68 -26.69
C GLY A 164 9.66 11.78 -27.26
N LEU A 165 9.32 13.06 -27.08
CA LEU A 165 10.24 14.18 -27.39
C LEU A 165 11.43 14.21 -26.42
N ARG A 166 11.18 13.85 -25.16
CA ARG A 166 12.19 13.56 -24.14
C ARG A 166 11.89 12.19 -23.53
N THR A 167 12.89 11.60 -22.88
CA THR A 167 12.76 10.32 -22.21
C THR A 167 13.14 10.51 -20.76
N LEU A 168 12.32 9.98 -19.84
CA LEU A 168 12.67 9.94 -18.42
C LEU A 168 13.83 8.97 -18.21
N ASP A 169 14.82 9.35 -17.41
CA ASP A 169 15.89 8.44 -16.99
C ASP A 169 15.32 7.32 -16.12
N ARG A 170 14.40 7.68 -15.21
CA ARG A 170 13.83 6.73 -14.27
C ARG A 170 12.42 7.08 -13.82
N ILE A 171 11.59 6.06 -13.68
CA ILE A 171 10.35 6.14 -12.89
C ILE A 171 10.59 5.45 -11.55
N TYR A 172 10.44 6.18 -10.46
CA TYR A 172 10.36 5.62 -9.11
C TYR A 172 8.89 5.29 -8.82
N LEU A 173 8.56 4.01 -8.92
CA LEU A 173 7.20 3.50 -9.10
C LEU A 173 6.63 2.87 -7.83
N ASP A 174 5.37 3.18 -7.52
CA ASP A 174 4.57 2.44 -6.54
C ASP A 174 4.44 0.98 -6.96
N THR A 175 5.15 0.10 -6.26
CA THR A 175 5.13 -1.34 -6.48
C THR A 175 4.45 -2.07 -5.32
N SER A 176 3.51 -1.40 -4.64
CA SER A 176 2.81 -1.95 -3.49
C SER A 176 1.86 -3.10 -3.85
N VAL A 177 1.36 -3.14 -5.09
CA VAL A 177 0.53 -4.22 -5.63
C VAL A 177 1.10 -4.68 -6.98
N LEU A 178 1.88 -5.76 -6.95
CA LEU A 178 2.46 -6.37 -8.16
C LEU A 178 1.70 -7.60 -8.66
N ASP A 179 0.61 -7.97 -7.98
CA ASP A 179 -0.20 -9.09 -8.44
C ASP A 179 -0.96 -8.74 -9.72
N ASN A 180 -1.08 -9.73 -10.60
CA ASN A 180 -1.88 -9.63 -11.81
C ASN A 180 -3.37 -9.87 -11.48
N ILE A 181 -3.89 -9.05 -10.58
CA ILE A 181 -5.31 -9.06 -10.17
C ILE A 181 -6.07 -7.96 -10.90
N HIS A 182 -7.29 -8.27 -11.29
CA HIS A 182 -8.19 -7.25 -11.80
C HIS A 182 -8.75 -6.44 -10.63
N LEU A 183 -8.40 -5.15 -10.58
CA LEU A 183 -8.96 -4.20 -9.64
C LEU A 183 -10.13 -3.47 -10.31
N GLN A 184 -11.30 -3.51 -9.68
CA GLN A 184 -12.44 -2.71 -10.13
C GLN A 184 -12.06 -1.23 -10.06
N SER A 185 -12.54 -0.46 -11.03
CA SER A 185 -12.36 0.99 -11.01
C SER A 185 -13.10 1.62 -9.83
N LYS A 186 -12.63 2.79 -9.36
CA LYS A 186 -13.32 3.59 -8.35
C LYS A 186 -14.77 3.86 -8.74
N ALA A 187 -15.02 4.10 -10.03
CA ALA A 187 -16.37 4.31 -10.57
C ALA A 187 -17.26 3.06 -10.45
N GLU A 188 -16.74 1.88 -10.75
CA GLU A 188 -17.46 0.61 -10.58
C GLU A 188 -17.76 0.33 -9.11
N GLY A 189 -16.78 0.55 -8.24
CA GLY A 189 -16.93 0.46 -6.79
C GLY A 189 -18.02 1.36 -6.22
N LEU A 190 -18.00 2.64 -6.63
CA LEU A 190 -19.04 3.60 -6.24
C LEU A 190 -20.40 3.18 -6.78
N ARG A 191 -20.51 2.74 -8.04
CA ARG A 191 -21.77 2.26 -8.61
C ARG A 191 -22.33 1.11 -7.79
N GLU A 192 -21.50 0.16 -7.41
CA GLU A 192 -21.89 -0.99 -6.60
C GLU A 192 -22.37 -0.57 -5.21
N LEU A 193 -21.59 0.25 -4.50
CA LEU A 193 -21.96 0.79 -3.19
C LEU A 193 -23.31 1.52 -3.26
N LEU A 194 -23.48 2.40 -4.24
CA LEU A 194 -24.71 3.18 -4.41
C LEU A 194 -25.93 2.29 -4.70
N ALA A 195 -25.75 1.22 -5.48
CA ALA A 195 -26.81 0.24 -5.72
C ALA A 195 -27.18 -0.54 -4.45
N GLN A 196 -26.20 -0.89 -3.62
CA GLN A 196 -26.44 -1.58 -2.34
C GLN A 196 -27.20 -0.68 -1.35
N VAL A 197 -26.73 0.55 -1.10
CA VAL A 197 -27.37 1.46 -0.12
C VAL A 197 -28.79 1.89 -0.55
N ALA A 198 -29.09 1.90 -1.85
CA ALA A 198 -30.41 2.24 -2.37
C ALA A 198 -31.50 1.22 -2.03
N ARG A 199 -31.13 -0.02 -1.66
CA ARG A 199 -32.07 -1.07 -1.27
C ARG A 199 -32.60 -0.92 0.15
N TYR A 200 -31.88 -0.18 0.99
CA TYR A 200 -32.21 -0.04 2.40
C TYR A 200 -33.32 1.01 2.63
N PRO A 201 -34.13 0.85 3.68
CA PRO A 201 -35.10 1.84 4.13
C PRO A 201 -34.50 3.25 4.32
N SER A 202 -35.33 4.29 4.16
CA SER A 202 -34.87 5.69 4.21
C SER A 202 -34.39 6.15 5.58
N ASP A 203 -34.82 5.48 6.64
CA ASP A 203 -34.44 5.66 8.05
C ASP A 203 -33.23 4.83 8.47
N THR A 204 -32.65 4.04 7.56
CA THR A 204 -31.44 3.26 7.86
C THR A 204 -30.24 4.17 8.12
N LEU A 205 -29.58 3.95 9.25
CA LEU A 205 -28.30 4.57 9.59
C LEU A 205 -27.13 3.78 9.00
N PHE A 206 -26.20 4.51 8.38
CA PHE A 206 -24.98 3.96 7.80
C PHE A 206 -23.76 4.50 8.53
N CYS A 207 -22.77 3.65 8.76
CA CYS A 207 -21.46 4.08 9.19
C CYS A 207 -20.39 3.61 8.21
N MET A 208 -19.73 4.57 7.56
CA MET A 208 -18.58 4.31 6.72
C MET A 208 -17.29 4.42 7.55
N GLN A 209 -16.56 3.31 7.64
CA GLN A 209 -15.27 3.27 8.32
C GLN A 209 -14.15 3.74 7.38
N ALA A 210 -13.84 5.04 7.41
CA ALA A 210 -12.61 5.56 6.83
C ALA A 210 -11.48 5.43 7.86
N TRP A 211 -10.64 4.41 7.71
CA TRP A 211 -9.51 4.14 8.62
C TRP A 211 -8.22 4.87 8.20
N THR A 212 -8.17 5.36 6.95
CA THR A 212 -7.13 6.25 6.39
C THR A 212 -7.72 7.24 5.38
N TYR A 213 -6.91 8.18 4.90
CA TYR A 213 -7.25 9.15 3.85
C TYR A 213 -7.44 8.48 2.49
N GLY A 214 -8.27 9.08 1.62
CA GLY A 214 -8.46 8.65 0.23
C GLY A 214 -9.85 8.10 -0.11
N TYR A 215 -10.80 8.18 0.83
CA TYR A 215 -12.20 7.79 0.62
C TYR A 215 -13.17 8.98 0.49
N GLU A 216 -12.67 10.19 0.30
CA GLU A 216 -13.44 11.43 0.34
C GLU A 216 -14.46 11.53 -0.81
N GLU A 217 -14.14 10.93 -1.97
CA GLU A 217 -15.09 10.82 -3.09
C GLU A 217 -16.25 9.87 -2.74
N VAL A 218 -16.02 8.83 -1.93
CA VAL A 218 -17.07 7.93 -1.43
C VAL A 218 -18.05 8.70 -0.55
N TRP A 219 -17.55 9.56 0.35
CA TRP A 219 -18.39 10.46 1.13
C TRP A 219 -19.24 11.37 0.24
N THR A 220 -18.63 11.98 -0.77
CA THR A 220 -19.36 12.85 -1.70
C THR A 220 -20.47 12.08 -2.45
N ALA A 221 -20.16 10.86 -2.93
CA ALA A 221 -21.11 10.00 -3.62
C ALA A 221 -22.27 9.56 -2.72
N LEU A 222 -21.97 9.05 -1.52
CA LEU A 222 -22.97 8.63 -0.53
C LEU A 222 -23.88 9.79 -0.12
N SER A 223 -23.30 10.95 0.18
CA SER A 223 -24.07 12.13 0.58
C SER A 223 -25.06 12.56 -0.50
N LYS A 224 -24.61 12.57 -1.75
CA LYS A 224 -25.46 12.91 -2.91
C LYS A 224 -26.57 11.88 -3.14
N ALA A 225 -26.24 10.59 -3.10
CA ALA A 225 -27.20 9.52 -3.38
C ALA A 225 -28.29 9.42 -2.31
N LEU A 226 -27.90 9.53 -1.03
CA LEU A 226 -28.81 9.40 0.11
C LEU A 226 -29.43 10.73 0.54
N LYS A 227 -29.06 11.85 -0.13
CA LYS A 227 -29.51 13.22 0.17
C LYS A 227 -29.33 13.59 1.65
N SER A 228 -28.23 13.13 2.24
CA SER A 228 -27.89 13.36 3.64
C SER A 228 -26.46 13.86 3.74
N ARG A 229 -26.20 14.75 4.69
CA ARG A 229 -24.81 15.05 5.08
C ARG A 229 -24.22 13.86 5.84
N ILE A 230 -22.91 13.90 6.03
CA ILE A 230 -22.13 12.86 6.69
C ILE A 230 -21.57 13.43 7.99
N HIS A 231 -21.99 12.85 9.10
CA HIS A 231 -21.45 13.17 10.40
C HIS A 231 -20.00 12.71 10.49
N VAL A 232 -19.10 13.62 10.83
CA VAL A 232 -17.70 13.32 11.17
C VAL A 232 -17.35 13.96 12.50
N ASP A 233 -16.35 13.39 13.19
CA ASP A 233 -15.86 13.96 14.43
C ASP A 233 -15.15 15.32 14.22
N LYS A 234 -14.92 16.02 15.35
CA LYS A 234 -14.28 17.34 15.36
C LYS A 234 -12.86 17.32 14.77
N TYR A 235 -12.14 16.20 14.87
CA TYR A 235 -10.79 16.05 14.34
C TYR A 235 -10.84 16.05 12.80
N LYS A 236 -11.59 15.12 12.20
CA LYS A 236 -11.78 15.05 10.74
C LYS A 236 -12.31 16.35 10.18
N MET A 237 -13.33 16.94 10.82
CA MET A 237 -13.87 18.24 10.39
C MET A 237 -12.81 19.35 10.38
N ARG A 238 -11.90 19.37 11.37
CA ARG A 238 -10.81 20.36 11.44
C ARG A 238 -9.76 20.13 10.35
N ILE A 239 -9.46 18.87 10.03
CA ILE A 239 -8.59 18.50 8.91
C ILE A 239 -9.19 19.02 7.60
N TYR A 240 -10.41 18.63 7.23
CA TYR A 240 -10.95 19.03 5.93
C TYR A 240 -11.26 20.53 5.82
N LYS A 241 -11.62 21.20 6.92
CA LYS A 241 -11.80 22.66 6.92
C LYS A 241 -10.50 23.43 6.67
N SER A 242 -9.33 22.82 6.93
CA SER A 242 -8.05 23.47 6.64
C SER A 242 -7.74 23.57 5.16
N LEU A 243 -8.39 22.75 4.34
CA LEU A 243 -8.24 22.75 2.88
C LEU A 243 -8.89 23.96 2.21
N VAL A 244 -9.51 24.86 2.99
CA VAL A 244 -10.02 26.15 2.50
C VAL A 244 -9.27 27.27 3.22
N SER A 245 -8.45 27.99 2.45
CA SER A 245 -7.77 29.20 2.92
C SER A 245 -8.69 30.40 2.75
N LYS A 246 -8.71 31.30 3.75
CA LYS A 246 -9.44 32.57 3.71
C LYS A 246 -8.45 33.72 3.86
N GLU A 247 -8.48 34.67 2.94
CA GLU A 247 -7.70 35.89 3.11
C GLU A 247 -8.18 36.68 4.33
N LYS A 248 -7.22 37.19 5.10
CA LYS A 248 -7.50 38.01 6.30
C LYS A 248 -7.80 39.46 5.91
N SER A 249 -8.82 39.74 5.09
CA SER A 249 -9.52 41.04 5.08
C SER A 249 -10.69 41.07 4.10
N GLY A 250 -11.79 41.72 4.50
CA GLY A 250 -12.92 42.09 3.64
C GLY A 250 -14.16 41.20 3.76
N LYS A 251 -15.35 41.82 3.66
CA LYS A 251 -16.66 41.11 3.57
C LYS A 251 -16.77 40.20 2.33
N PHE A 252 -15.81 40.28 1.41
CA PHE A 252 -15.70 39.53 0.15
C PHE A 252 -14.37 38.77 0.04
N ALA A 253 -13.75 38.39 1.17
CA ALA A 253 -12.48 37.67 1.17
C ALA A 253 -12.56 36.42 0.28
N ILE A 254 -11.63 36.33 -0.68
CA ILE A 254 -11.57 35.21 -1.62
C ILE A 254 -11.26 33.94 -0.82
N GLN A 255 -12.07 32.91 -1.03
CA GLN A 255 -11.81 31.57 -0.51
C GLN A 255 -11.00 30.80 -1.55
N THR A 256 -9.83 30.34 -1.15
CA THR A 256 -8.97 29.50 -2.00
C THR A 256 -9.08 28.06 -1.54
N ASN A 257 -9.51 27.19 -2.44
CA ASN A 257 -9.56 25.75 -2.19
C ASN A 257 -8.18 25.16 -2.49
N LEU A 258 -7.62 24.43 -1.53
CA LEU A 258 -6.29 23.85 -1.61
C LEU A 258 -6.28 22.42 -2.17
N SER A 259 -7.48 21.85 -2.40
CA SER A 259 -7.70 20.57 -3.08
C SER A 259 -9.02 20.61 -3.86
N LYS A 260 -9.19 19.69 -4.82
CA LYS A 260 -10.41 19.58 -5.64
C LYS A 260 -11.62 19.11 -4.84
N GLU A 261 -11.40 18.39 -3.75
CA GLU A 261 -12.43 17.82 -2.87
C GLU A 261 -12.98 18.85 -1.88
N ALA A 262 -12.19 19.85 -1.49
CA ALA A 262 -12.52 20.77 -0.40
C ALA A 262 -13.92 21.43 -0.53
N PRO A 263 -14.34 21.95 -1.70
CA PRO A 263 -15.68 22.52 -1.87
C PRO A 263 -16.80 21.52 -1.58
N SER A 264 -16.64 20.27 -2.04
CA SER A 264 -17.63 19.21 -1.84
C SER A 264 -17.69 18.77 -0.39
N LEU A 265 -16.55 18.70 0.30
CA LEU A 265 -16.46 18.23 1.68
C LEU A 265 -16.92 19.26 2.69
N VAL A 266 -16.42 20.50 2.60
CA VAL A 266 -16.62 21.53 3.64
C VAL A 266 -17.33 22.80 3.14
N GLY A 267 -17.66 22.86 1.86
CA GLY A 267 -18.42 23.94 1.27
C GLY A 267 -17.56 25.06 0.72
N PHE A 268 -18.21 26.02 0.07
CA PHE A 268 -17.56 27.16 -0.57
C PHE A 268 -18.51 28.37 -0.62
N THR A 269 -17.96 29.55 -0.87
CA THR A 269 -18.75 30.76 -1.12
C THR A 269 -19.18 30.86 -2.57
N CYS A 270 -20.50 30.96 -2.81
CA CYS A 270 -21.09 31.27 -4.11
C CYS A 270 -21.77 32.64 -4.04
N GLY A 271 -21.14 33.66 -4.65
CA GLY A 271 -21.56 35.05 -4.49
C GLY A 271 -21.51 35.49 -3.02
N ASN A 272 -22.66 35.87 -2.45
CA ASN A 272 -22.78 36.23 -1.02
C ASN A 272 -23.29 35.08 -0.14
N ARG A 273 -23.48 33.87 -0.71
CA ARG A 273 -24.02 32.72 0.00
C ARG A 273 -22.91 31.72 0.30
N GLN A 274 -22.73 31.38 1.58
CA GLN A 274 -21.94 30.22 1.96
C GLN A 274 -22.79 28.97 1.72
N LEU A 275 -22.32 28.10 0.82
CA LEU A 275 -22.90 26.78 0.61
C LEU A 275 -22.16 25.78 1.51
N PRO A 276 -22.88 24.91 2.25
CA PRO A 276 -22.26 23.87 3.05
C PRO A 276 -21.74 22.73 2.16
N GLY A 277 -20.70 22.03 2.63
CA GLY A 277 -20.28 20.76 2.04
C GLY A 277 -21.07 19.58 2.57
N CYS A 278 -20.68 18.37 2.16
CA CYS A 278 -21.31 17.13 2.58
C CYS A 278 -20.97 16.74 4.03
N LEU A 279 -19.84 17.19 4.58
CA LEU A 279 -19.45 16.88 5.96
C LEU A 279 -20.18 17.78 6.95
N THR A 280 -20.55 17.22 8.10
CA THR A 280 -21.20 17.94 9.20
C THR A 280 -20.74 17.44 10.57
N LEU A 281 -20.88 18.30 11.58
CA LEU A 281 -20.77 17.91 13.01
C LEU A 281 -22.13 17.54 13.60
N ASP A 282 -23.18 17.63 12.79
CA ASP A 282 -24.55 17.28 13.16
C ASP A 282 -24.68 15.76 13.23
N GLU A 283 -25.07 15.24 14.40
CA GLU A 283 -25.23 13.80 14.65
C GLU A 283 -26.61 13.28 14.19
N ASP A 284 -27.57 14.16 13.90
CA ASP A 284 -28.92 13.81 13.44
C ASP A 284 -28.96 13.69 11.91
N VAL A 285 -28.15 12.76 11.39
CA VAL A 285 -28.04 12.47 9.96
C VAL A 285 -27.95 10.97 9.74
N ARG A 286 -28.33 10.48 8.56
CA ARG A 286 -28.33 9.01 8.33
C ARG A 286 -26.96 8.40 8.05
N ILE A 287 -25.92 9.21 7.85
CA ILE A 287 -24.59 8.73 7.46
C ILE A 287 -23.56 9.25 8.44
N HIS A 288 -22.76 8.33 8.99
CA HIS A 288 -21.71 8.63 9.95
C HIS A 288 -20.35 8.12 9.43
N SER A 289 -19.30 8.84 9.79
CA SER A 289 -17.91 8.44 9.62
C SER A 289 -17.04 9.00 10.77
N CYS A 290 -17.63 9.13 11.96
CA CYS A 290 -16.93 9.53 13.18
C CYS A 290 -15.97 8.44 13.67
N GLU A 291 -14.93 8.84 14.40
CA GLU A 291 -13.90 7.94 14.94
C GLU A 291 -14.48 6.89 15.92
N LYS A 292 -14.08 5.62 15.78
CA LYS A 292 -14.60 4.51 16.59
C LYS A 292 -14.33 4.67 18.08
N GLY A 293 -13.20 5.26 18.46
CA GLY A 293 -12.82 5.50 19.86
C GLY A 293 -13.63 6.58 20.57
N THR A 294 -14.39 7.38 19.81
CA THR A 294 -15.32 8.40 20.35
C THR A 294 -16.65 8.36 19.56
N PRO A 295 -17.42 7.26 19.68
CA PRO A 295 -18.62 7.10 18.89
C PRO A 295 -19.66 8.14 19.32
N CYS A 296 -20.31 8.79 18.36
CA CYS A 296 -21.36 9.77 18.62
C CYS A 296 -22.63 9.12 19.20
N ALA A 297 -23.52 9.91 19.82
CA ALA A 297 -24.67 9.39 20.54
C ALA A 297 -25.61 8.58 19.62
N THR A 298 -25.82 9.06 18.40
CA THR A 298 -26.63 8.36 17.39
C THR A 298 -26.12 6.95 17.10
N MET A 299 -24.81 6.79 16.97
CA MET A 299 -24.16 5.50 16.68
C MET A 299 -24.18 4.54 17.87
N GLN A 300 -24.24 5.04 19.10
CA GLN A 300 -24.23 4.20 20.32
C GLN A 300 -25.60 3.57 20.61
N HIS A 301 -26.69 4.22 20.20
CA HIS A 301 -28.04 3.86 20.62
C HIS A 301 -28.92 3.24 19.52
N ASN A 302 -28.44 3.14 18.29
CA ASN A 302 -29.22 2.68 17.15
C ASN A 302 -28.52 1.55 16.39
N PRO A 303 -29.29 0.66 15.72
CA PRO A 303 -28.72 -0.30 14.78
C PRO A 303 -28.14 0.43 13.55
N VAL A 304 -26.98 -0.03 13.09
CA VAL A 304 -26.24 0.63 12.00
C VAL A 304 -25.76 -0.38 10.98
N VAL A 305 -25.85 0.00 9.71
CA VAL A 305 -25.26 -0.72 8.59
C VAL A 305 -23.84 -0.23 8.34
N TRP A 306 -22.87 -1.13 8.39
CA TRP A 306 -21.45 -0.80 8.24
C TRP A 306 -21.04 -0.83 6.77
N ILE A 307 -20.51 0.28 6.26
CA ILE A 307 -19.91 0.36 4.93
C ILE A 307 -18.40 0.19 5.08
N LYS A 308 -17.86 -0.91 4.53
CA LYS A 308 -16.44 -1.25 4.58
C LYS A 308 -15.87 -1.34 3.15
N PRO A 309 -14.95 -0.46 2.76
CA PRO A 309 -14.24 -0.62 1.49
C PRO A 309 -13.36 -1.87 1.51
N ILE A 310 -13.22 -2.50 0.34
CA ILE A 310 -12.28 -3.59 0.07
C ILE A 310 -11.40 -3.20 -1.13
N VAL A 311 -10.29 -3.91 -1.36
CA VAL A 311 -9.42 -3.63 -2.53
C VAL A 311 -10.12 -4.08 -3.81
N ALA A 312 -10.61 -5.32 -3.84
CA ALA A 312 -11.28 -5.89 -4.99
C ALA A 312 -12.15 -7.09 -4.64
N HIS A 313 -13.14 -7.39 -5.47
CA HIS A 313 -13.70 -8.73 -5.56
C HIS A 313 -12.83 -9.59 -6.48
N LEU A 314 -12.38 -10.74 -5.99
CA LEU A 314 -11.59 -11.71 -6.74
C LEU A 314 -12.50 -12.58 -7.62
N THR A 315 -11.91 -13.18 -8.66
CA THR A 315 -12.67 -14.00 -9.64
C THR A 315 -13.26 -15.27 -9.04
N ASP A 316 -12.74 -15.72 -7.90
CA ASP A 316 -13.24 -16.88 -7.15
C ASP A 316 -14.35 -16.53 -6.14
N GLY A 317 -14.80 -15.26 -6.14
CA GLY A 317 -15.86 -14.77 -5.26
C GLY A 317 -15.38 -14.33 -3.87
N ARG A 318 -14.08 -14.40 -3.57
CA ARG A 318 -13.52 -13.87 -2.32
C ARG A 318 -13.29 -12.36 -2.40
N ASP A 319 -13.34 -11.70 -1.26
CA ASP A 319 -13.00 -10.29 -1.13
C ASP A 319 -11.51 -10.15 -0.78
N LEU A 320 -10.79 -9.32 -1.54
CA LEU A 320 -9.47 -8.87 -1.14
C LEU A 320 -9.62 -7.68 -0.19
N LEU A 321 -9.44 -7.94 1.10
CA LEU A 321 -9.48 -6.89 2.11
C LEU A 321 -8.26 -5.99 2.01
N GLU A 322 -8.44 -4.72 2.37
CA GLU A 322 -7.33 -3.77 2.41
C GLU A 322 -6.53 -3.95 3.70
N ILE A 323 -5.40 -4.67 3.61
CA ILE A 323 -4.53 -4.97 4.75
C ILE A 323 -3.40 -3.93 4.82
N GLY A 324 -3.72 -2.65 5.02
CA GLY A 324 -2.68 -1.61 5.17
C GLY A 324 -1.64 -1.57 4.04
N VAL A 325 -2.02 -2.05 2.85
CA VAL A 325 -1.17 -2.08 1.65
C VAL A 325 -0.91 -0.62 1.26
N GLY A 326 0.33 -0.29 0.89
CA GLY A 326 0.79 1.10 0.80
C GLY A 326 1.27 1.62 2.14
N GLY A 327 0.38 1.69 3.13
CA GLY A 327 0.65 2.19 4.47
C GLY A 327 -0.53 3.06 4.93
N GLY A 328 -0.38 3.84 6.01
CA GLY A 328 -1.48 4.68 6.53
C GLY A 328 -2.52 3.98 7.41
N ALA A 329 -2.33 2.70 7.72
CA ALA A 329 -3.03 2.05 8.84
C ALA A 329 -2.71 2.82 10.13
N GLY A 330 -3.72 3.36 10.81
CA GLY A 330 -3.51 4.24 11.98
C GLY A 330 -3.87 5.71 11.77
N ASP A 331 -3.93 6.20 10.53
CA ASP A 331 -4.03 7.63 10.24
C ASP A 331 -5.32 8.26 10.81
N LEU A 332 -6.46 7.60 10.56
CA LEU A 332 -7.77 8.03 11.07
C LEU A 332 -8.34 7.10 12.15
N MET A 333 -7.86 5.85 12.26
CA MET A 333 -8.24 4.90 13.31
C MET A 333 -7.06 3.98 13.65
N LYS A 334 -6.85 3.66 14.94
CA LYS A 334 -5.69 2.87 15.38
C LYS A 334 -5.89 1.35 15.32
N GLU A 335 -4.80 0.73 14.88
CA GLU A 335 -4.27 -0.59 15.23
C GLU A 335 -2.97 -0.29 16.07
N ALA A 336 -2.77 -0.81 17.31
CA ALA A 336 -1.48 -0.83 18.04
C ALA A 336 -0.22 -0.79 17.16
N GLU A 337 0.79 0.04 17.45
CA GLU A 337 2.07 -0.03 16.72
C GLU A 337 3.14 -0.60 17.66
N LEU A 338 3.89 -1.60 17.19
CA LEU A 338 5.16 -1.98 17.77
C LEU A 338 6.24 -1.07 17.17
N GLN A 339 7.17 -0.61 18.01
CA GLN A 339 8.37 0.07 17.53
C GLN A 339 9.15 -0.86 16.58
N SER A 340 10.07 -0.31 15.77
CA SER A 340 10.95 -1.11 14.91
C SER A 340 11.54 -2.28 15.70
N LEU A 341 11.21 -3.49 15.28
CA LEU A 341 11.61 -4.72 15.97
C LEU A 341 13.06 -5.05 15.59
N SER A 342 13.90 -5.35 16.57
CA SER A 342 15.20 -5.97 16.32
C SER A 342 15.05 -7.45 15.94
N GLU A 343 16.10 -8.08 15.42
CA GLU A 343 16.10 -9.53 15.17
C GLU A 343 15.87 -10.33 16.46
N ASP A 344 16.38 -9.82 17.59
CA ASP A 344 16.18 -10.40 18.92
C ASP A 344 14.70 -10.28 19.38
N ASP A 345 14.05 -9.15 19.10
CA ASP A 345 12.62 -8.96 19.42
C ASP A 345 11.73 -9.90 18.60
N VAL A 346 12.09 -10.14 17.33
CA VAL A 346 11.38 -11.09 16.46
C VAL A 346 11.56 -12.52 16.95
N ALA A 347 12.77 -12.90 17.33
CA ALA A 347 13.05 -14.23 17.89
C ALA A 347 12.25 -14.46 19.18
N TYR A 348 12.23 -13.46 20.07
CA TYR A 348 11.46 -13.50 21.30
C TYR A 348 9.94 -13.63 21.06
N LEU A 349 9.38 -12.86 20.12
CA LEU A 349 7.95 -12.96 19.76
C LEU A 349 7.58 -14.34 19.17
N LEU A 350 8.48 -14.96 18.41
CA LEU A 350 8.27 -16.30 17.84
C LEU A 350 8.38 -17.41 18.89
N GLU A 351 9.26 -17.24 19.88
CA GLU A 351 9.36 -18.12 21.04
C GLU A 351 8.09 -18.02 21.90
N LEU A 352 7.63 -16.79 22.20
CA LEU A 352 6.38 -16.54 22.92
C LEU A 352 5.15 -17.14 22.21
N ALA A 353 5.12 -17.08 20.87
CA ALA A 353 4.08 -17.68 20.04
C ALA A 353 4.04 -19.22 20.15
N THR A 354 5.21 -19.82 20.39
CA THR A 354 5.39 -21.27 20.46
C THR A 354 5.07 -21.80 21.84
N GLU A 355 5.55 -21.15 22.89
CA GLU A 355 5.50 -21.67 24.26
C GLU A 355 4.17 -21.36 24.98
N GLU A 356 3.56 -20.19 24.74
CA GLU A 356 2.38 -19.77 25.51
C GLU A 356 1.05 -19.87 24.74
N LEU A 357 1.05 -19.72 23.41
CA LEU A 357 -0.19 -19.54 22.63
C LEU A 357 -0.60 -20.76 21.79
N ASN A 358 0.23 -21.80 21.76
CA ASN A 358 0.00 -23.07 21.06
C ASN A 358 -0.52 -22.89 19.61
N ILE A 359 0.06 -21.94 18.88
CA ILE A 359 -0.37 -21.53 17.54
C ILE A 359 0.02 -22.62 16.52
N PRO A 360 -0.87 -23.00 15.58
CA PRO A 360 -0.56 -23.97 14.52
C PRO A 360 0.67 -23.59 13.70
N LYS A 361 1.41 -24.60 13.21
CA LYS A 361 2.69 -24.41 12.53
C LYS A 361 2.58 -23.48 11.31
N GLU A 362 1.51 -23.60 10.53
CA GLU A 362 1.24 -22.79 9.33
C GLU A 362 1.08 -21.29 9.68
N LEU A 363 0.22 -20.98 10.66
CA LEU A 363 0.01 -19.62 11.17
C LEU A 363 1.27 -19.01 11.79
N ARG A 364 2.17 -19.85 12.32
CA ARG A 364 3.44 -19.42 12.90
C ARG A 364 4.46 -19.06 11.84
N GLU A 365 4.50 -19.79 10.73
CA GLU A 365 5.34 -19.46 9.58
C GLU A 365 4.90 -18.12 8.95
N ASP A 366 3.58 -17.88 8.83
CA ASP A 366 3.03 -16.60 8.37
C ASP A 366 3.33 -15.43 9.34
N LEU A 367 3.18 -15.67 10.64
CA LEU A 367 3.51 -14.69 11.67
C LEU A 367 5.01 -14.34 11.65
N GLY A 368 5.88 -15.34 11.51
CA GLY A 368 7.32 -15.15 11.36
C GLY A 368 7.69 -14.33 10.12
N LEU A 369 7.00 -14.57 9.01
CA LEU A 369 7.15 -13.76 7.79
C LEU A 369 6.77 -12.29 8.04
N VAL A 370 5.65 -12.00 8.68
CA VAL A 370 5.21 -10.62 8.98
C VAL A 370 6.19 -9.90 9.92
N LEU A 371 6.65 -10.57 10.97
CA LEU A 371 7.59 -10.00 11.94
C LEU A 371 8.97 -9.73 11.31
N GLN A 372 9.49 -10.67 10.51
CA GLN A 372 10.76 -10.50 9.80
C GLN A 372 10.70 -9.39 8.72
N LYS A 373 9.58 -9.27 7.99
CA LYS A 373 9.35 -8.16 7.04
C LYS A 373 9.43 -6.78 7.71
N SER A 374 9.13 -6.73 9.01
CA SER A 374 9.12 -5.50 9.79
C SER A 374 10.50 -5.16 10.38
N ALA A 375 11.27 -6.16 10.82
CA ALA A 375 12.62 -5.94 11.35
C ALA A 375 13.63 -5.46 10.29
N GLY A 376 13.48 -5.89 9.03
CA GLY A 376 14.30 -5.42 7.91
C GLY A 376 13.91 -4.04 7.36
N SER A 377 12.75 -3.51 7.77
CA SER A 377 12.29 -2.18 7.43
C SER A 377 12.66 -1.27 8.60
N LEU A 378 13.43 -0.20 8.37
CA LEU A 378 13.67 0.79 9.43
C LEU A 378 12.36 1.46 9.95
N ARG A 379 11.17 1.03 9.53
CA ARG A 379 9.86 1.61 9.85
C ARG A 379 9.16 0.82 11.00
N ASN A 380 8.17 1.44 11.65
CA ASN A 380 7.38 0.81 12.72
C ASN A 380 6.36 -0.21 12.16
N LEU A 381 5.97 -1.21 12.95
CA LEU A 381 4.96 -2.22 12.57
C LEU A 381 3.58 -1.88 13.17
N ALA A 382 2.55 -1.77 12.34
CA ALA A 382 1.16 -1.69 12.79
C ALA A 382 0.57 -3.09 13.09
N VAL A 383 -0.13 -3.19 14.22
CA VAL A 383 -0.69 -4.39 14.87
C VAL A 383 -2.14 -4.08 15.29
N ASN A 384 -3.14 -4.86 14.89
CA ASN A 384 -4.54 -4.54 15.16
C ASN A 384 -4.97 -4.67 16.64
N MET A 385 -4.66 -3.69 17.50
CA MET A 385 -5.22 -3.65 18.86
C MET A 385 -5.84 -2.32 19.26
N ASP A 386 -6.84 -2.43 20.14
CA ASP A 386 -7.37 -1.33 20.94
C ASP A 386 -6.35 -0.95 22.02
N ILE A 387 -6.22 0.34 22.31
CA ILE A 387 -5.22 0.82 23.27
C ILE A 387 -5.64 0.53 24.72
N SER A 388 -6.93 0.25 24.94
CA SER A 388 -7.46 -0.20 26.24
C SER A 388 -6.96 -1.59 26.65
N SER A 389 -6.31 -2.32 25.73
CA SER A 389 -5.67 -3.61 25.98
C SER A 389 -4.29 -3.48 26.64
N PHE A 390 -3.65 -2.31 26.56
CA PHE A 390 -2.31 -2.13 27.12
C PHE A 390 -2.41 -1.93 28.63
N THR A 391 -1.87 -2.88 29.38
CA THR A 391 -1.51 -2.70 30.78
C THR A 391 -0.12 -2.05 30.87
N ASP A 392 0.24 -1.48 32.02
CA ASP A 392 1.59 -0.89 32.26
C ASP A 392 2.74 -1.93 32.18
N ASP A 393 2.42 -3.20 31.88
CA ASP A 393 3.37 -4.30 31.74
C ASP A 393 3.67 -4.61 30.25
N LEU A 394 4.96 -4.49 29.90
CA LEU A 394 5.47 -4.69 28.53
C LEU A 394 5.26 -6.14 28.04
N HIS A 395 5.33 -7.12 28.94
CA HIS A 395 5.18 -8.53 28.60
C HIS A 395 3.73 -8.86 28.19
N THR A 396 2.75 -8.38 28.96
CA THR A 396 1.32 -8.50 28.64
C THR A 396 0.97 -7.80 27.33
N THR A 397 1.54 -6.61 27.11
CA THR A 397 1.39 -5.83 25.87
C THR A 397 1.87 -6.57 24.61
N MET A 398 3.04 -7.22 24.67
CA MET A 398 3.59 -7.97 23.54
C MET A 398 2.78 -9.24 23.25
N LYS A 399 2.25 -9.88 24.30
CA LYS A 399 1.38 -11.05 24.19
C LYS A 399 0.03 -10.72 23.53
N ASP A 400 -0.59 -9.61 23.92
CA ASP A 400 -1.83 -9.14 23.30
C ASP A 400 -1.61 -8.79 21.83
N ALA A 401 -0.48 -8.14 21.52
CA ALA A 401 -0.09 -7.81 20.15
C ALA A 401 0.04 -9.07 19.29
N LEU A 402 0.67 -10.11 19.85
CA LEU A 402 0.82 -11.40 19.21
C LEU A 402 -0.53 -12.10 18.96
N HIS A 403 -1.44 -12.08 19.93
CA HIS A 403 -2.79 -12.61 19.79
C HIS A 403 -3.58 -11.93 18.67
N ALA A 404 -3.50 -10.61 18.56
CA ALA A 404 -4.17 -9.84 17.52
C ALA A 404 -3.62 -10.18 16.12
N MET A 405 -2.30 -10.31 15.97
CA MET A 405 -1.67 -10.72 14.71
C MET A 405 -2.14 -12.12 14.28
N VAL A 406 -2.23 -13.06 15.22
CA VAL A 406 -2.69 -14.43 14.95
C VAL A 406 -4.16 -14.47 14.58
N SER A 407 -5.02 -13.68 15.23
CA SER A 407 -6.44 -13.59 14.87
C SER A 407 -6.63 -13.09 13.44
N LYS A 408 -5.85 -12.08 13.03
CA LYS A 408 -5.88 -11.51 11.68
C LYS A 408 -5.46 -12.53 10.62
N LEU A 409 -4.44 -13.34 10.92
CA LEU A 409 -4.00 -14.41 10.03
C LEU A 409 -5.04 -15.54 9.94
N LYS A 410 -5.77 -15.83 11.03
CA LYS A 410 -6.89 -16.80 10.99
C LYS A 410 -8.04 -16.32 10.10
N ASP A 411 -8.40 -15.04 10.16
CA ASP A 411 -9.44 -14.46 9.31
C ASP A 411 -9.09 -14.52 7.81
N THR A 412 -7.80 -14.57 7.45
CA THR A 412 -7.34 -14.77 6.07
C THR A 412 -7.33 -16.25 5.64
N HIS A 413 -7.31 -17.19 6.58
CA HIS A 413 -7.25 -18.64 6.32
C HIS A 413 -8.60 -19.35 6.39
N GLU A 414 -9.65 -18.73 6.94
CA GLU A 414 -11.00 -19.33 6.91
C GLU A 414 -11.72 -19.09 5.56
N PRO A 415 -12.10 -20.16 4.82
CA PRO A 415 -13.07 -20.03 3.75
C PRO A 415 -14.45 -19.79 4.38
N LEU A 416 -15.08 -18.66 4.05
CA LEU A 416 -16.51 -18.46 4.28
C LEU A 416 -17.29 -19.45 3.42
N VAL A 417 -17.57 -20.62 3.98
CA VAL A 417 -18.58 -21.52 3.46
C VAL A 417 -19.93 -20.82 3.62
N SER A 418 -20.41 -20.23 2.53
CA SER A 418 -21.85 -20.06 2.35
C SER A 418 -22.46 -21.45 2.22
N GLY A 419 -23.07 -21.93 3.29
CA GLY A 419 -23.61 -23.28 3.34
C GLY A 419 -24.77 -23.39 4.30
N SER A 420 -25.95 -22.97 3.84
CA SER A 420 -27.21 -23.59 4.30
C SER A 420 -27.11 -25.07 3.95
N GLN A 421 -27.10 -25.94 4.96
CA GLN A 421 -27.11 -27.39 4.76
C GLN A 421 -28.47 -27.81 4.19
N ILE A 422 -28.48 -28.15 2.90
CA ILE A 422 -29.53 -28.98 2.30
C ILE A 422 -29.17 -30.43 2.64
N THR A 423 -29.94 -31.05 3.54
CA THR A 423 -29.95 -32.49 3.73
C THR A 423 -31.00 -33.12 2.80
N THR A 424 -30.54 -34.03 1.95
CA THR A 424 -31.39 -34.88 1.09
C THR A 424 -31.71 -36.20 1.79
N ALA A 425 -33.00 -36.54 1.93
CA ALA A 425 -33.55 -37.90 2.05
C ALA A 425 -35.07 -37.82 1.75
N SER A 426 -35.50 -38.18 0.54
CA SER A 426 -36.15 -39.45 0.13
C SER A 426 -37.68 -39.52 0.30
N THR A 427 -38.39 -39.43 -0.84
CA THR A 427 -39.58 -40.17 -1.31
C THR A 427 -40.83 -40.32 -0.43
N ASP A 428 -41.97 -39.70 -0.82
CA ASP A 428 -43.11 -40.38 -1.47
C ASP A 428 -44.29 -39.44 -1.84
N GLU A 429 -44.82 -39.71 -3.04
CA GLU A 429 -46.13 -39.49 -3.70
C GLU A 429 -47.19 -38.43 -3.28
N PHE A 430 -47.70 -37.74 -4.34
CA PHE A 430 -49.08 -37.31 -4.65
C PHE A 430 -49.96 -36.61 -3.59
N ASP A 431 -50.27 -35.32 -3.78
CA ASP A 431 -51.64 -34.88 -4.19
C ASP A 431 -51.80 -33.35 -4.43
N ALA A 432 -52.65 -33.05 -5.40
CA ALA A 432 -53.47 -31.86 -5.73
C ALA A 432 -53.21 -30.43 -5.14
N LEU A 433 -53.06 -29.49 -6.08
CA LEU A 433 -53.74 -28.18 -6.23
C LEU A 433 -54.37 -27.51 -4.97
N ALA A 434 -53.82 -26.36 -4.55
CA ALA A 434 -54.57 -25.12 -4.27
C ALA A 434 -53.64 -23.93 -3.92
N GLU A 435 -54.02 -22.78 -4.47
CA GLU A 435 -53.65 -21.39 -4.18
C GLU A 435 -53.10 -21.08 -2.77
N VAL A 436 -52.02 -20.29 -2.68
CA VAL A 436 -51.97 -18.91 -2.13
C VAL A 436 -50.60 -18.32 -2.50
N GLU A 437 -50.58 -17.27 -3.33
CA GLU A 437 -49.42 -16.42 -3.52
C GLU A 437 -49.08 -15.70 -2.19
N HIS A 438 -48.05 -16.16 -1.50
CA HIS A 438 -47.33 -15.33 -0.55
C HIS A 438 -46.12 -14.73 -1.28
N PRO A 439 -45.96 -13.40 -1.33
CA PRO A 439 -44.75 -12.80 -1.89
C PRO A 439 -43.54 -13.31 -1.09
N PRO A 440 -42.38 -13.55 -1.73
CA PRO A 440 -41.20 -14.00 -1.02
C PRO A 440 -40.87 -12.97 0.07
N ARG A 441 -40.79 -13.43 1.32
CA ARG A 441 -40.32 -12.64 2.45
C ARG A 441 -39.03 -11.93 2.01
N LEU A 442 -38.97 -10.60 2.10
CA LEU A 442 -37.74 -9.85 1.84
C LEU A 442 -36.64 -10.50 2.68
N ALA A 443 -35.64 -11.11 2.02
CA ALA A 443 -34.43 -11.53 2.70
C ALA A 443 -33.91 -10.32 3.49
N GLU A 444 -33.71 -10.48 4.79
CA GLU A 444 -33.18 -9.41 5.65
C GLU A 444 -31.89 -8.87 5.02
N LEU A 445 -31.84 -7.56 4.80
CA LEU A 445 -30.66 -6.93 4.20
C LEU A 445 -29.48 -7.03 5.17
N PRO A 446 -28.25 -7.23 4.68
CA PRO A 446 -27.10 -7.42 5.55
C PRO A 446 -26.81 -6.18 6.39
N ASN A 447 -26.25 -6.36 7.59
CA ASN A 447 -25.79 -5.26 8.44
C ASN A 447 -24.40 -4.74 8.04
N GLN A 448 -23.78 -5.30 7.00
CA GLN A 448 -22.50 -4.87 6.44
C GLN A 448 -22.58 -4.83 4.91
N ILE A 449 -22.10 -3.74 4.34
CA ILE A 449 -21.92 -3.49 2.91
C ILE A 449 -20.42 -3.47 2.63
N ARG A 450 -20.00 -4.27 1.66
CA ARG A 450 -18.64 -4.22 1.11
C ARG A 450 -18.70 -3.74 -0.32
N PHE A 451 -17.68 -3.00 -0.74
CA PHE A 451 -17.57 -2.50 -2.11
C PHE A 451 -16.09 -2.29 -2.45
N PRO A 452 -15.67 -2.55 -3.70
CA PRO A 452 -14.28 -2.42 -4.09
C PRO A 452 -13.90 -0.95 -4.28
N TYR A 453 -12.77 -0.53 -3.74
CA TYR A 453 -12.25 0.84 -3.86
C TYR A 453 -10.74 0.87 -3.63
N ALA A 454 -9.99 0.37 -4.61
CA ALA A 454 -8.53 0.38 -4.57
C ALA A 454 -7.95 1.80 -4.72
N ARG A 455 -6.94 2.11 -3.91
CA ARG A 455 -6.15 3.37 -3.98
C ARG A 455 -4.73 3.18 -4.49
N HIS A 456 -4.32 1.94 -4.72
CA HIS A 456 -3.07 1.57 -5.40
C HIS A 456 -3.37 0.93 -6.74
N SER A 457 -2.37 0.84 -7.59
CA SER A 457 -2.47 0.28 -8.94
C SER A 457 -2.05 -1.19 -8.96
N SER A 458 -2.78 -2.00 -9.71
CA SER A 458 -2.36 -3.37 -10.05
C SER A 458 -1.22 -3.37 -11.06
N LEU A 459 -0.54 -4.51 -11.24
CA LEU A 459 0.52 -4.64 -12.25
C LEU A 459 0.05 -4.24 -13.66
N PRO A 460 -1.14 -4.64 -14.17
CA PRO A 460 -1.63 -4.16 -15.46
C PRO A 460 -1.76 -2.63 -15.56
N GLU A 461 -2.26 -1.97 -14.51
CA GLU A 461 -2.39 -0.50 -14.47
C GLU A 461 -1.02 0.19 -14.41
N LEU A 462 -0.09 -0.34 -13.61
CA LEU A 462 1.29 0.13 -13.54
C LEU A 462 2.02 -0.03 -14.88
N ARG A 463 1.78 -1.13 -15.59
CA ARG A 463 2.33 -1.34 -16.94
C ARG A 463 1.81 -0.30 -17.93
N LEU A 464 0.52 0.02 -17.90
CA LEU A 464 -0.03 1.11 -18.72
C LEU A 464 0.61 2.46 -18.39
N LEU A 465 0.90 2.73 -17.11
CA LEU A 465 1.60 3.95 -16.70
C LEU A 465 3.02 3.98 -17.26
N VAL A 466 3.80 2.91 -17.09
CA VAL A 466 5.17 2.83 -17.63
C VAL A 466 5.18 2.92 -19.16
N GLU A 467 4.23 2.25 -19.83
CA GLU A 467 4.08 2.31 -21.30
C GLU A 467 3.79 3.72 -21.81
N ALA A 468 3.06 4.53 -21.04
CA ALA A 468 2.75 5.91 -21.41
C ALA A 468 4.00 6.83 -21.42
N PHE A 469 5.04 6.49 -20.66
CA PHE A 469 6.26 7.31 -20.53
C PHE A 469 7.50 6.69 -21.17
N LYS A 470 7.55 5.37 -21.32
CA LYS A 470 8.67 4.60 -21.86
C LYS A 470 10.02 5.05 -21.29
N PRO A 471 10.22 5.00 -19.95
CA PRO A 471 11.45 5.49 -19.33
C PRO A 471 12.66 4.64 -19.75
N ARG A 472 13.87 5.11 -19.42
CA ARG A 472 15.08 4.28 -19.54
C ARG A 472 15.09 3.20 -18.47
N ASP A 473 14.74 3.52 -17.23
CA ASP A 473 14.75 2.58 -16.10
C ASP A 473 13.49 2.72 -15.21
N VAL A 474 13.19 1.69 -14.42
CA VAL A 474 12.11 1.68 -13.43
C VAL A 474 12.66 1.19 -12.09
N TRP A 475 12.46 2.00 -11.06
CA TRP A 475 12.90 1.71 -9.70
C TRP A 475 11.69 1.47 -8.78
N PRO A 476 11.66 0.39 -8.00
CA PRO A 476 10.53 0.11 -7.13
C PRO A 476 10.58 0.90 -5.82
N CYS A 477 9.43 1.47 -5.43
CA CYS A 477 9.27 2.14 -4.14
C CYS A 477 8.91 1.19 -2.99
N THR A 478 8.38 -0.01 -3.31
CA THR A 478 7.96 -1.03 -2.34
C THR A 478 8.48 -2.40 -2.75
N VAL A 479 9.33 -3.00 -1.93
CA VAL A 479 10.03 -4.26 -2.24
C VAL A 479 10.03 -5.17 -1.03
N ASP A 480 9.42 -6.34 -1.18
CA ASP A 480 9.67 -7.46 -0.28
C ASP A 480 10.87 -8.25 -0.81
N LYS A 481 12.06 -7.95 -0.28
CA LYS A 481 13.32 -8.53 -0.79
C LYS A 481 13.27 -10.06 -0.81
N ARG A 482 12.75 -10.68 0.25
CA ARG A 482 12.71 -12.14 0.39
C ARG A 482 11.76 -12.74 -0.63
N GLU A 483 10.55 -12.20 -0.72
CA GLU A 483 9.55 -12.70 -1.66
C GLU A 483 10.00 -12.52 -3.12
N TRP A 484 10.58 -11.37 -3.45
CA TRP A 484 11.04 -11.07 -4.80
C TRP A 484 12.17 -12.01 -5.23
N LEU A 485 13.13 -12.26 -4.34
CA LEU A 485 14.20 -13.24 -4.59
C LEU A 485 13.64 -14.65 -4.76
N LEU A 486 12.72 -15.08 -3.88
CA LEU A 486 12.10 -16.42 -3.96
C LEU A 486 11.28 -16.63 -5.23
N ARG A 487 10.56 -15.59 -5.69
CA ARG A 487 9.70 -15.65 -6.88
C ARG A 487 10.46 -15.28 -8.17
N GLY A 488 11.72 -14.87 -8.08
CA GLY A 488 12.51 -14.39 -9.23
C GLY A 488 11.92 -13.12 -9.85
N ILE A 489 11.27 -12.27 -9.05
CA ILE A 489 10.70 -11.00 -9.51
C ILE A 489 11.84 -10.01 -9.75
N THR A 490 11.86 -9.42 -10.94
CA THR A 490 12.83 -8.41 -11.36
C THR A 490 12.11 -7.26 -12.05
N MET A 491 12.62 -6.05 -11.92
CA MET A 491 12.06 -4.88 -12.61
C MET A 491 12.15 -5.03 -14.12
N ARG A 492 13.25 -5.61 -14.61
CA ARG A 492 13.39 -5.98 -16.03
C ARG A 492 12.28 -6.93 -16.47
N GLY A 493 12.00 -7.97 -15.70
CA GLY A 493 10.96 -8.95 -16.03
C GLY A 493 9.55 -8.36 -16.04
N LEU A 494 9.29 -7.38 -15.17
CA LEU A 494 7.97 -6.75 -15.04
C LEU A 494 7.72 -5.62 -16.04
N PHE A 495 8.74 -4.86 -16.44
CA PHE A 495 8.57 -3.62 -17.20
C PHE A 495 9.58 -3.42 -18.35
N GLY A 496 10.57 -4.30 -18.52
CA GLY A 496 11.66 -4.07 -19.47
C GLY A 496 11.27 -4.06 -20.94
N ASP A 497 10.14 -4.65 -21.29
CA ASP A 497 9.55 -4.56 -22.63
C ASP A 497 8.91 -3.19 -22.93
N LEU A 498 8.68 -2.38 -21.89
CA LEU A 498 8.03 -1.07 -21.97
C LEU A 498 9.03 0.10 -21.92
N CYS A 499 10.28 -0.15 -21.51
CA CYS A 499 11.32 0.86 -21.43
C CYS A 499 11.86 1.23 -22.83
N ALA A 500 12.26 2.50 -23.01
CA ALA A 500 12.82 2.99 -24.27
C ALA A 500 14.17 2.34 -24.64
N ASP A 501 14.94 1.92 -23.64
CA ASP A 501 16.24 1.29 -23.82
C ASP A 501 16.21 -0.19 -23.40
N HIS A 502 16.24 -1.10 -24.38
CA HIS A 502 16.31 -2.53 -24.12
C HIS A 502 17.63 -2.96 -23.46
N GLN A 503 18.67 -2.11 -23.50
CA GLN A 503 19.96 -2.30 -22.84
C GLN A 503 20.02 -1.62 -21.46
N SER A 504 18.92 -1.02 -20.98
CA SER A 504 18.85 -0.47 -19.63
C SER A 504 19.34 -1.50 -18.62
N ASN A 505 20.16 -1.05 -17.67
CA ASN A 505 20.86 -1.94 -16.75
C ASN A 505 19.98 -2.44 -15.59
N PHE A 506 18.80 -1.85 -15.38
CA PHE A 506 17.93 -2.10 -14.24
C PHE A 506 18.72 -2.14 -12.93
N GLU A 507 19.21 -0.98 -12.50
CA GLU A 507 20.15 -0.87 -11.36
C GLU A 507 19.65 -1.55 -10.09
N HIS A 508 18.33 -1.50 -9.84
CA HIS A 508 17.72 -2.18 -8.70
C HIS A 508 17.93 -3.71 -8.77
N ASP A 509 17.79 -4.32 -9.95
CA ASP A 509 17.96 -5.77 -10.12
C ASP A 509 19.42 -6.18 -9.85
N GLN A 510 20.39 -5.34 -10.24
CA GLN A 510 21.81 -5.56 -9.93
C GLN A 510 22.10 -5.45 -8.42
N LEU A 511 21.46 -4.50 -7.74
CA LEU A 511 21.56 -4.35 -6.30
C LEU A 511 20.98 -5.58 -5.57
N MET A 512 19.83 -6.09 -6.02
CA MET A 512 19.22 -7.31 -5.48
C MET A 512 20.09 -8.54 -5.70
N ALA A 513 20.70 -8.69 -6.88
CA ALA A 513 21.63 -9.78 -7.16
C ALA A 513 22.88 -9.72 -6.25
N SER A 514 23.44 -8.53 -6.05
CA SER A 514 24.60 -8.32 -5.17
C SER A 514 24.28 -8.65 -3.70
N LEU A 515 23.08 -8.28 -3.22
CA LEU A 515 22.62 -8.61 -1.88
C LEU A 515 22.43 -10.13 -1.70
N PHE A 516 21.91 -10.80 -2.72
CA PHE A 516 21.74 -12.25 -2.70
C PHE A 516 23.08 -12.99 -2.61
N ASP A 517 24.09 -12.55 -3.37
CA ASP A 517 25.43 -13.13 -3.33
C ASP A 517 26.08 -12.96 -1.95
N LEU A 518 25.96 -11.78 -1.35
CA LEU A 518 26.45 -11.52 0.02
C LEU A 518 25.77 -12.39 1.07
N GLN A 519 24.46 -12.56 0.98
CA GLN A 519 23.69 -13.39 1.90
C GLN A 519 24.08 -14.87 1.79
N CYS A 520 24.33 -15.36 0.56
CA CYS A 520 24.84 -16.71 0.33
C CYS A 520 26.23 -16.91 0.95
N ASP A 521 27.12 -15.92 0.85
CA ASP A 521 28.45 -15.97 1.43
C ASP A 521 28.42 -15.94 2.97
N GLU A 522 27.49 -15.20 3.57
CA GLU A 522 27.27 -15.19 5.03
C GLU A 522 26.71 -16.51 5.54
N ASP A 523 25.72 -17.09 4.86
CA ASP A 523 25.20 -18.42 5.18
C ASP A 523 26.29 -19.49 5.06
N GLU A 524 27.19 -19.39 4.07
CA GLU A 524 28.33 -20.28 3.94
C GLU A 524 29.39 -20.10 5.04
N ARG A 525 29.56 -18.88 5.57
CA ARG A 525 30.43 -18.63 6.74
C ARG A 525 29.81 -19.20 8.02
N HIS A 526 28.52 -18.97 8.26
CA HIS A 526 27.82 -19.52 9.42
C HIS A 526 27.80 -21.06 9.41
N LEU A 527 27.61 -21.69 8.24
CA LEU A 527 27.71 -23.16 8.11
C LEU A 527 29.14 -23.70 8.33
N ARG A 528 30.18 -22.90 8.08
CA ARG A 528 31.58 -23.29 8.37
C ARG A 528 31.93 -23.11 9.84
N ASP A 529 31.34 -22.11 10.50
CA ASP A 529 31.54 -21.86 11.92
C ASP A 529 30.73 -22.85 12.80
N ASP A 530 29.56 -23.29 12.36
CA ASP A 530 28.75 -24.32 13.03
C ASP A 530 29.35 -25.75 12.87
N ASP A 531 30.12 -25.98 11.80
CA ASP A 531 30.94 -27.20 11.61
C ASP A 531 32.15 -27.29 12.58
N SER A 532 32.39 -26.27 13.44
CA SER A 532 33.43 -26.30 14.47
C SER A 532 33.01 -27.04 15.75
N VAL A 533 31.73 -27.41 15.89
CA VAL A 533 31.24 -28.31 16.94
C VAL A 533 31.19 -29.74 16.38
N GLN A 534 32.18 -30.56 16.77
CA GLN A 534 32.29 -31.95 16.33
C GLN A 534 31.02 -32.76 16.62
N VAL A 535 30.30 -33.19 15.57
CA VAL A 535 29.39 -34.33 15.63
C VAL A 535 29.62 -35.22 14.39
N PRO A 536 29.78 -36.56 14.53
CA PRO A 536 30.15 -37.41 13.42
C PRO A 536 28.95 -37.93 12.60
N HIS A 537 29.18 -37.97 11.29
CA HIS A 537 28.56 -38.83 10.25
C HIS A 537 27.30 -38.35 9.49
N GLY A 538 27.53 -37.90 8.26
CA GLY A 538 27.18 -38.64 7.03
C GLY A 538 25.70 -38.81 6.65
N HIS A 539 25.23 -37.99 5.69
CA HIS A 539 24.44 -38.36 4.49
C HIS A 539 23.71 -37.16 3.81
N GLN A 540 23.78 -35.94 4.35
CA GLN A 540 23.08 -34.78 3.77
C GLN A 540 23.89 -33.89 2.80
N ARG A 541 25.20 -34.13 2.62
CA ARG A 541 26.07 -33.27 1.79
C ARG A 541 25.85 -33.40 0.27
N HIS A 542 25.25 -34.49 -0.22
CA HIS A 542 25.20 -34.78 -1.66
C HIS A 542 23.99 -34.17 -2.42
N THR A 543 22.87 -33.85 -1.76
CA THR A 543 21.65 -33.39 -2.45
C THR A 543 21.66 -31.88 -2.73
N ARG A 544 22.18 -31.05 -1.81
CA ARG A 544 22.23 -29.58 -1.98
C ARG A 544 23.33 -29.12 -2.94
N HIS A 545 24.49 -29.78 -2.95
CA HIS A 545 25.57 -29.47 -3.89
C HIS A 545 25.20 -29.88 -5.34
N TRP A 546 24.33 -30.87 -5.51
CA TRP A 546 23.83 -31.32 -6.81
C TRP A 546 22.80 -30.33 -7.42
N MET A 547 21.88 -29.77 -6.62
CA MET A 547 20.98 -28.69 -7.06
C MET A 547 21.73 -27.43 -7.51
N LYS A 548 22.81 -27.04 -6.79
CA LYS A 548 23.70 -25.92 -7.17
C LYS A 548 24.35 -26.13 -8.56
N ARG A 549 24.74 -27.37 -8.90
CA ARG A 549 25.40 -27.71 -10.19
C ARG A 549 24.41 -27.78 -11.36
N CYS A 550 23.19 -28.27 -11.11
CA CYS A 550 22.13 -28.30 -12.11
C CYS A 550 21.61 -26.89 -12.44
N HIS A 551 21.51 -25.97 -11.47
CA HIS A 551 20.97 -24.63 -11.72
C HIS A 551 21.98 -23.71 -12.45
N LYS A 552 23.26 -23.72 -12.05
CA LYS A 552 24.32 -23.02 -12.82
C LYS A 552 24.44 -23.52 -14.26
N SER A 553 24.26 -24.82 -14.48
CA SER A 553 24.31 -25.39 -15.85
C SER A 553 23.07 -25.03 -16.66
N LEU A 554 21.88 -24.92 -16.04
CA LEU A 554 20.63 -24.56 -16.72
C LEU A 554 20.60 -23.08 -17.15
N VAL A 555 21.15 -22.18 -16.34
CA VAL A 555 21.25 -20.74 -16.66
C VAL A 555 22.25 -20.49 -17.80
N ILE A 556 23.36 -21.23 -17.83
CA ILE A 556 24.36 -21.13 -18.91
C ILE A 556 23.82 -21.72 -20.23
N LEU A 557 23.13 -22.86 -20.18
CA LEU A 557 22.52 -23.47 -21.38
C LEU A 557 21.35 -22.65 -21.96
N LEU A 558 20.58 -21.94 -21.13
CA LEU A 558 19.53 -21.03 -21.59
C LEU A 558 20.11 -19.78 -22.27
N ASP A 559 21.25 -19.25 -21.78
CA ASP A 559 21.92 -18.10 -22.37
C ASP A 559 22.60 -18.45 -23.72
N GLU A 560 23.13 -19.68 -23.88
CA GLU A 560 23.73 -20.14 -25.14
C GLU A 560 22.70 -20.50 -26.22
N VAL A 561 21.52 -21.02 -25.84
CA VAL A 561 20.44 -21.34 -26.79
C VAL A 561 19.70 -20.09 -27.28
N VAL A 562 19.58 -19.05 -26.44
CA VAL A 562 18.95 -17.77 -26.82
C VAL A 562 19.84 -16.92 -27.73
N ARG A 563 21.17 -17.08 -27.66
CA ARG A 563 22.14 -16.31 -28.46
C ARG A 563 22.37 -16.80 -29.90
N GLY A 564 21.74 -17.90 -30.34
CA GLY A 564 21.58 -18.23 -31.76
C GLY A 564 22.86 -18.29 -32.61
N SER A 565 23.99 -18.78 -32.09
CA SER A 565 25.22 -18.92 -32.89
C SER A 565 25.99 -20.20 -32.55
N TYR A 566 25.69 -21.28 -33.27
CA TYR A 566 26.58 -22.45 -33.37
C TYR A 566 26.92 -22.70 -34.85
N GLN A 567 27.96 -22.03 -35.34
CA GLN A 567 28.74 -22.50 -36.49
C GLN A 567 29.98 -23.18 -35.92
N GLY A 568 30.11 -24.48 -36.20
CA GLY A 568 31.06 -25.34 -35.51
C GLY A 568 32.52 -25.08 -35.85
N GLN A 569 33.38 -25.33 -34.85
CA GLN A 569 34.58 -26.12 -35.07
C GLN A 569 34.94 -26.89 -33.78
N VAL A 570 35.32 -28.14 -34.00
CA VAL A 570 35.43 -29.22 -33.03
C VAL A 570 36.68 -29.07 -32.16
N GLY A 571 36.49 -29.17 -30.84
CA GLY A 571 37.53 -29.39 -29.84
C GLY A 571 36.99 -30.24 -28.69
N ARG A 572 36.91 -31.56 -28.92
CA ARG A 572 36.69 -32.69 -27.99
C ARG A 572 36.12 -32.39 -26.59
N GLU A 573 34.85 -32.78 -26.40
CA GLU A 573 34.42 -33.82 -25.44
C GLU A 573 32.94 -34.12 -25.69
N SER A 574 32.64 -35.23 -26.37
CA SER A 574 31.27 -35.66 -26.66
C SER A 574 30.67 -36.42 -25.47
N ALA A 575 29.57 -35.91 -24.91
CA ALA A 575 28.72 -36.65 -23.97
C ALA A 575 28.29 -37.99 -24.59
N THR A 576 28.35 -39.06 -23.79
CA THR A 576 28.08 -40.42 -24.29
C THR A 576 26.59 -40.76 -24.20
N HIS A 577 26.14 -41.74 -24.98
CA HIS A 577 24.75 -42.23 -25.02
C HIS A 577 24.17 -42.66 -23.64
N ARG A 578 25.02 -42.84 -22.62
CA ARG A 578 24.64 -43.06 -21.22
C ARG A 578 24.07 -41.82 -20.53
N ASP A 579 24.55 -40.64 -20.92
CA ASP A 579 24.18 -39.37 -20.29
C ASP A 579 22.76 -38.97 -20.69
N VAL A 580 22.38 -39.22 -21.95
CA VAL A 580 21.01 -39.01 -22.45
C VAL A 580 20.00 -40.01 -21.86
N GLN A 581 20.39 -41.28 -21.66
CA GLN A 581 19.54 -42.26 -20.97
C GLN A 581 19.37 -41.97 -19.48
N THR A 582 20.36 -41.36 -18.84
CA THR A 582 20.28 -40.93 -17.44
C THR A 582 19.40 -39.69 -17.30
N LEU A 583 19.44 -38.75 -18.26
CA LEU A 583 18.57 -37.59 -18.31
C LEU A 583 17.09 -37.98 -18.51
N MET A 584 16.82 -38.91 -19.45
CA MET A 584 15.47 -39.43 -19.70
C MET A 584 14.89 -40.19 -18.49
N ARG A 585 15.72 -40.90 -17.70
CA ARG A 585 15.26 -41.54 -16.46
C ARG A 585 14.92 -40.53 -15.34
N HIS A 586 15.62 -39.40 -15.27
CA HIS A 586 15.38 -38.38 -14.24
C HIS A 586 14.20 -37.47 -14.55
N VAL A 587 13.91 -37.18 -15.82
CA VAL A 587 12.68 -36.45 -16.21
C VAL A 587 11.43 -37.26 -15.84
N THR A 588 11.46 -38.59 -15.98
CA THR A 588 10.36 -39.47 -15.54
C THR A 588 10.18 -39.48 -14.02
N ILE A 589 11.26 -39.33 -13.23
CA ILE A 589 11.18 -39.29 -11.75
C ILE A 589 10.57 -37.95 -11.27
N ILE A 590 10.91 -36.84 -11.93
CA ILE A 590 10.31 -35.52 -11.63
C ILE A 590 8.81 -35.52 -12.00
N TRP A 591 8.43 -36.20 -13.08
CA TRP A 591 7.02 -36.30 -13.49
C TRP A 591 6.17 -37.19 -12.56
N VAL A 592 6.76 -38.22 -11.94
CA VAL A 592 6.06 -39.10 -10.99
C VAL A 592 5.89 -38.46 -9.61
N TYR A 593 6.80 -37.57 -9.18
CA TYR A 593 6.69 -36.89 -7.88
C TYR A 593 5.71 -35.69 -7.86
N GLN A 594 5.23 -35.23 -9.01
CA GLN A 594 4.22 -34.16 -9.13
C GLN A 594 2.77 -34.67 -9.23
N ARG A 595 2.54 -36.00 -9.16
CA ARG A 595 1.20 -36.59 -9.15
C ARG A 595 1.10 -37.77 -8.18
N LEU A 596 1.18 -37.49 -6.89
CA LEU A 596 0.48 -38.27 -5.87
C LEU A 596 -0.13 -37.26 -4.88
N PRO A 597 -1.41 -37.48 -4.48
CA PRO A 597 -2.31 -36.43 -3.98
C PRO A 597 -1.88 -35.79 -2.67
#